data_AF-A0A0D0C6P7-F1
#
_entry.id   AF-A0A0D0C6P7-F1
#
_cell.length_a   1.000
_cell.length_b   1.000
_cell.length_c   1.000
_cell.angle_alpha   90.00
_cell.angle_beta   90.00
_cell.angle_gamma   90.00
#
_symmetry.space_group_name_H-M   'P 1'
#
loop_
_entity.id
_entity.type
_entity.pdbx_description
1 polymer ?
#
loop_
_entity_poly.entity_id
_entity_poly.type
_entity_poly.pdbx_seq_one_letter_code
_entity_poly.pdbx_strand_id
1 'polypeptide(L)'
;MSPKVSHTSSLAPQPSVLLFLLNTLASDKRIPPVTGRQSVLPHWLTDTVHHLESDVKCLQQKSDDAIDIVKLQGAEIISLQKVLENLELDQKKLQNNVDETLTSMESMKSNVEAVVVNVNTLADSYKTSGESSKVNATQTVAQHSKDNTWNTGVRKCFLSAIGITKANMVKIYHPHEDGVQIRGNQIRPDFTKDWNDNACWGAPMINYICQNVRKCHPVLSEELVNSKTDNDILKCLHENFKHYTNEYRSANGVSLTTAKARSKPNAQHVHREARKRSKLEKCLAVRGDSQLISAAWNYAFMLP
;
A
#
# COMPACT_ATOMS: atom_id res chain seq x y z
N MET A 1 -16.29 -24.51 12.24
CA MET A 1 -17.66 -24.87 11.80
C MET A 1 -18.57 -24.73 13.00
N SER A 2 -19.37 -23.67 13.05
CA SER A 2 -20.34 -23.41 14.12
C SER A 2 -21.74 -23.32 13.51
N PRO A 3 -22.79 -23.85 14.17
CA PRO A 3 -24.10 -23.98 13.55
C PRO A 3 -24.79 -22.61 13.49
N LYS A 4 -25.24 -22.25 12.28
CA LYS A 4 -26.04 -21.07 11.98
C LYS A 4 -27.47 -21.35 12.46
N VAL A 5 -27.87 -20.75 13.57
CA VAL A 5 -29.23 -20.86 14.10
C VAL A 5 -30.12 -19.84 13.40
N SER A 6 -30.96 -20.32 12.49
CA SER A 6 -31.97 -19.52 11.80
C SER A 6 -33.21 -19.40 12.69
N HIS A 7 -33.44 -18.23 13.29
CA HIS A 7 -34.72 -17.90 13.93
C HIS A 7 -35.55 -17.05 12.97
N THR A 8 -36.54 -17.67 12.35
CA THR A 8 -37.62 -17.01 11.60
C THR A 8 -38.75 -16.67 12.57
N SER A 9 -38.72 -15.48 13.17
CA SER A 9 -39.83 -14.97 13.97
C SER A 9 -40.84 -14.28 13.05
N SER A 10 -41.90 -15.03 12.70
CA SER A 10 -43.10 -14.51 12.03
C SER A 10 -43.90 -13.66 13.02
N LEU A 11 -43.84 -12.34 12.89
CA LEU A 11 -44.80 -11.43 13.53
C LEU A 11 -46.05 -11.37 12.65
N ALA A 12 -47.05 -12.18 13.00
CA ALA A 12 -48.41 -11.94 12.55
C ALA A 12 -48.97 -10.70 13.29
N PRO A 13 -49.65 -9.76 12.60
CA PRO A 13 -50.27 -8.62 13.25
C PRO A 13 -51.48 -9.11 14.06
N GLN A 14 -51.46 -8.92 15.38
CA GLN A 14 -52.65 -9.15 16.19
C GLN A 14 -53.66 -8.03 15.95
N PRO A 15 -54.96 -8.36 15.76
CA PRO A 15 -56.01 -7.36 15.60
C PRO A 15 -56.19 -6.56 16.89
N SER A 16 -56.19 -5.23 16.74
CA SER A 16 -56.35 -4.25 17.81
C SER A 16 -57.66 -4.45 18.59
N VAL A 17 -57.54 -4.68 19.89
CA VAL A 17 -58.66 -4.78 20.86
C VAL A 17 -59.52 -3.50 20.91
N LEU A 18 -59.00 -2.37 20.42
CA LEU A 18 -59.70 -1.08 20.38
C LEU A 18 -60.94 -1.05 19.46
N LEU A 19 -61.04 -1.96 18.47
CA LEU A 19 -62.21 -2.02 17.59
C LEU A 19 -63.45 -2.67 18.23
N PHE A 20 -63.29 -3.36 19.35
CA PHE A 20 -64.40 -4.07 20.01
C PHE A 20 -65.24 -3.16 20.93
N LEU A 21 -64.69 -2.05 21.41
CA LEU A 21 -65.40 -1.14 22.33
C LEU A 21 -66.27 -0.08 21.63
N LEU A 22 -66.08 0.14 20.32
CA LEU A 22 -66.85 1.14 19.56
C LEU A 22 -68.14 0.59 18.92
N ASN A 23 -68.33 -0.74 18.87
CA ASN A 23 -69.48 -1.36 18.21
C ASN A 23 -70.62 -1.80 19.15
N THR A 24 -70.53 -1.60 20.46
CA THR A 24 -71.56 -2.04 21.42
C THR A 24 -72.65 -1.00 21.72
N LEU A 25 -72.62 0.18 21.08
CA LEU A 25 -73.60 1.25 21.32
C LEU A 25 -74.74 1.35 20.29
N ALA A 26 -74.85 0.37 19.38
CA ALA A 26 -75.95 0.28 18.43
C ALA A 26 -76.95 -0.83 18.84
N SER A 27 -77.66 -0.64 19.95
CA SER A 27 -78.88 -1.40 20.22
C SER A 27 -80.02 -0.42 20.55
N ASP A 28 -80.72 -0.06 19.48
CA ASP A 28 -81.89 0.80 19.42
C ASP A 28 -83.07 0.13 20.13
N LYS A 29 -83.39 0.60 21.33
CA LYS A 29 -84.71 0.42 21.95
C LYS A 29 -85.23 1.79 22.38
N ARG A 30 -86.25 2.24 21.64
CA ARG A 30 -87.01 3.48 21.82
C ARG A 30 -87.47 3.66 23.27
N ILE A 31 -86.87 4.61 23.98
CA ILE A 31 -87.35 5.16 25.25
C ILE A 31 -88.06 6.49 24.93
N PRO A 32 -89.24 6.78 25.52
CA PRO A 32 -89.98 8.01 25.25
C PRO A 32 -89.23 9.25 25.75
N PRO A 33 -89.46 10.43 25.15
CA PRO A 33 -88.73 11.65 25.48
C PRO A 33 -89.16 12.16 26.86
N VAL A 34 -88.29 11.99 27.86
CA VAL A 34 -88.45 12.63 29.16
C VAL A 34 -87.97 14.08 29.03
N THR A 35 -88.94 15.00 29.01
CA THR A 35 -88.69 16.43 29.17
C THR A 35 -88.13 16.74 30.55
N GLY A 36 -86.97 17.41 30.60
CA GLY A 36 -86.65 18.34 31.67
C GLY A 36 -85.69 17.85 32.76
N ARG A 37 -84.41 17.74 32.43
CA ARG A 37 -83.25 18.29 33.16
C ARG A 37 -82.03 18.02 32.29
N GLN A 38 -81.42 19.06 31.71
CA GLN A 38 -80.10 18.91 31.09
C GLN A 38 -79.16 18.40 32.17
N SER A 39 -78.76 17.13 32.08
CA SER A 39 -77.71 16.57 32.91
C SER A 39 -76.42 17.28 32.52
N VAL A 40 -76.08 18.34 33.26
CA VAL A 40 -74.79 19.00 33.13
C VAL A 40 -73.74 18.00 33.61
N LEU A 41 -72.93 17.50 32.68
CA LEU A 41 -71.79 16.65 33.02
C LEU A 41 -70.87 17.41 33.98
N PRO A 42 -70.45 16.81 35.11
CA PRO A 42 -69.51 17.45 36.01
C PRO A 42 -68.20 17.79 35.29
N HIS A 43 -67.70 19.02 35.46
CA HIS A 43 -66.47 19.47 34.80
C HIS A 43 -65.27 18.55 35.01
N TRP A 44 -65.11 17.98 36.22
CA TRP A 44 -64.02 17.05 36.53
C TRP A 44 -64.01 15.81 35.62
N LEU A 45 -65.19 15.34 35.19
CA LEU A 45 -65.30 14.18 34.30
C LEU A 45 -64.91 14.57 32.87
N THR A 46 -65.32 15.75 32.42
CA THR A 46 -64.91 16.31 31.12
C THR A 46 -63.39 16.51 31.07
N ASP A 47 -62.78 17.08 32.12
CA ASP A 47 -61.33 17.31 32.18
C ASP A 47 -60.55 15.99 32.18
N THR A 48 -61.04 14.98 32.92
CA THR A 48 -60.43 13.65 32.95
C THR A 48 -60.47 12.99 31.58
N VAL A 49 -61.60 13.08 30.86
CA VAL A 49 -61.72 12.54 29.50
C VAL A 49 -60.74 13.24 28.55
N HIS A 50 -60.65 14.58 28.58
CA HIS A 50 -59.70 15.32 27.76
C HIS A 50 -58.25 14.94 28.07
N HIS A 51 -57.91 14.72 29.35
CA HIS A 51 -56.58 14.29 29.76
C HIS A 51 -56.25 12.90 29.20
N LEU A 52 -57.17 11.93 29.34
CA LEU A 52 -57.01 10.59 28.79
C LEU A 52 -56.91 10.60 27.26
N GLU A 53 -57.69 11.42 26.56
CA GLU A 53 -57.57 11.58 25.11
C GLU A 53 -56.21 12.14 24.70
N SER A 54 -55.68 13.10 25.45
CA SER A 54 -54.35 13.65 25.24
C SER A 54 -53.27 12.59 25.47
N ASP A 55 -53.39 11.79 26.53
CA ASP A 55 -52.45 10.71 26.85
C ASP A 55 -52.48 9.61 25.78
N VAL A 56 -53.67 9.23 25.30
CA VAL A 56 -53.83 8.26 24.21
C VAL A 56 -53.20 8.79 22.92
N LYS A 57 -53.38 10.07 22.58
CA LYS A 57 -52.70 10.69 21.42
C LYS A 57 -51.18 10.68 21.58
N CYS A 58 -50.68 10.99 22.78
CA CYS A 58 -49.25 10.96 23.09
C CYS A 58 -48.67 9.55 22.96
N LEU A 59 -49.37 8.53 23.46
CA LEU A 59 -48.98 7.12 23.35
C LEU A 59 -49.02 6.64 21.89
N GLN A 60 -50.03 7.04 21.13
CA GLN A 60 -50.14 6.72 19.70
C GLN A 60 -48.95 7.29 18.93
N GLN A 61 -48.61 8.56 19.14
CA GLN A 61 -47.44 9.18 18.51
C GLN A 61 -46.15 8.44 18.84
N LYS A 62 -45.93 8.10 20.12
CA LYS A 62 -44.75 7.32 20.54
C LYS A 62 -44.70 5.93 19.89
N SER A 63 -45.86 5.29 19.70
CA SER A 63 -45.95 4.02 19.00
C SER A 63 -45.56 4.15 17.53
N ASP A 64 -46.04 5.20 16.87
CA ASP A 64 -45.72 5.46 15.46
C ASP A 64 -44.22 5.79 15.28
N ASP A 65 -43.66 6.62 16.17
CA ASP A 65 -42.22 6.92 16.20
C ASP A 65 -41.38 5.63 16.40
N ALA A 66 -41.81 4.74 17.29
CA ALA A 66 -41.13 3.47 17.54
C ALA A 66 -41.18 2.55 16.31
N ILE A 67 -42.31 2.50 15.60
CA ILE A 67 -42.44 1.72 14.36
C ILE A 67 -41.46 2.24 13.30
N ASP A 68 -41.33 3.55 13.14
CA ASP A 68 -40.43 4.13 12.16
C ASP A 68 -38.96 3.91 12.50
N ILE A 69 -38.59 3.97 13.79
CA ILE A 69 -37.25 3.59 14.26
C ILE A 69 -36.95 2.12 13.91
N VAL A 70 -37.88 1.21 14.19
CA VAL A 70 -37.71 -0.23 13.89
C VAL A 70 -37.56 -0.47 12.38
N LYS A 71 -38.32 0.24 11.54
CA LYS A 71 -38.17 0.15 10.07
C LYS A 71 -36.80 0.64 9.61
N LEU A 72 -36.32 1.76 10.16
CA LEU A 72 -35.01 2.32 9.83
C LEU A 72 -33.89 1.35 10.21
N GLN A 73 -33.94 0.81 11.43
CA GLN A 73 -32.99 -0.21 11.90
C GLN A 73 -33.05 -1.49 11.06
N GLY A 74 -34.25 -1.92 10.65
CA GLY A 74 -34.42 -3.07 9.76
C GLY A 74 -33.72 -2.87 8.41
N ALA A 75 -33.82 -1.68 7.81
CA ALA A 75 -33.13 -1.35 6.57
C ALA A 75 -31.61 -1.35 6.74
N GLU A 76 -31.10 -0.81 7.85
CA GLU A 76 -29.68 -0.82 8.18
C GLU A 76 -29.14 -2.25 8.37
N ILE A 77 -29.86 -3.12 9.09
CA ILE A 77 -29.49 -4.52 9.27
C ILE A 77 -29.38 -5.24 7.93
N ILE A 78 -30.34 -5.04 7.01
CA ILE A 78 -30.30 -5.63 5.67
C ILE A 78 -29.08 -5.12 4.89
N SER A 79 -28.75 -3.83 5.00
CA SER A 79 -27.56 -3.26 4.37
C SER A 79 -26.28 -3.88 4.91
N LEU A 80 -26.16 -4.02 6.24
CA LEU A 80 -24.99 -4.63 6.88
C LEU A 80 -24.83 -6.11 6.51
N GLN A 81 -25.93 -6.86 6.39
CA GLN A 81 -25.90 -8.25 5.93
C GLN A 81 -25.31 -8.38 4.53
N LYS A 82 -25.70 -7.50 3.59
CA LYS A 82 -25.12 -7.49 2.23
C LYS A 82 -23.63 -7.17 2.22
N VAL A 83 -23.19 -6.23 3.07
CA VAL A 83 -21.76 -5.90 3.21
C VAL A 83 -20.98 -7.10 3.73
N LEU A 84 -21.53 -7.83 4.71
CA LEU A 84 -20.91 -9.02 5.26
C LEU A 84 -20.78 -10.14 4.22
N GLU A 85 -21.83 -10.40 3.43
CA GLU A 85 -21.79 -11.37 2.33
C GLU A 85 -20.72 -11.02 1.28
N ASN A 86 -20.61 -9.75 0.90
CA ASN A 86 -19.57 -9.29 -0.02
C ASN A 86 -18.16 -9.48 0.57
N LEU A 87 -17.98 -9.20 1.87
CA LEU A 87 -16.71 -9.37 2.55
C LEU A 87 -16.30 -10.85 2.64
N GLU A 88 -17.24 -11.76 2.87
CA GLU A 88 -17.00 -13.21 2.83
C GLU A 88 -16.56 -13.68 1.44
N LEU A 89 -17.18 -13.15 0.37
CA LEU A 89 -16.77 -13.43 -1.01
C LEU A 89 -15.35 -12.92 -1.30
N ASP A 90 -15.04 -11.70 -0.88
CA ASP A 90 -13.70 -11.11 -1.05
C ASP A 90 -12.63 -11.88 -0.25
N GLN A 91 -12.95 -12.32 0.98
CA GLN A 91 -12.07 -13.16 1.77
C GLN A 91 -11.79 -14.48 1.06
N LYS A 92 -12.81 -15.14 0.51
CA LYS A 92 -12.65 -16.39 -0.24
C LYS A 92 -11.79 -16.20 -1.49
N LYS A 93 -11.99 -15.09 -2.20
CA LYS A 93 -11.17 -14.73 -3.36
C LYS A 93 -9.71 -14.48 -2.97
N LEU A 94 -9.48 -13.76 -1.88
CA LEU A 94 -8.14 -13.52 -1.37
C LEU A 94 -7.45 -14.83 -0.95
N GLN A 95 -8.17 -15.75 -0.30
CA GLN A 95 -7.65 -17.06 0.07
C GLN A 95 -7.19 -17.86 -1.16
N ASN A 96 -8.03 -17.92 -2.20
CA ASN A 96 -7.65 -18.59 -3.46
C ASN A 96 -6.38 -17.97 -4.08
N ASN A 97 -6.28 -16.65 -4.12
CA ASN A 97 -5.08 -15.97 -4.63
C ASN A 97 -3.83 -16.31 -3.79
N VAL A 98 -3.97 -16.39 -2.46
CA VAL A 98 -2.87 -16.77 -1.57
C VAL A 98 -2.42 -18.20 -1.87
N ASP A 99 -3.35 -19.14 -2.03
CA ASP A 99 -3.03 -20.53 -2.35
C ASP A 99 -2.36 -20.67 -3.74
N GLU A 100 -2.81 -19.92 -4.74
CA GLU A 100 -2.16 -19.83 -6.06
C GLU A 100 -0.73 -19.27 -5.97
N THR A 101 -0.51 -18.21 -5.17
CA THR A 101 0.84 -17.66 -4.99
C THR A 101 1.76 -18.61 -4.24
N LEU A 102 1.24 -19.37 -3.27
CA LEU A 102 2.01 -20.33 -2.50
C LEU A 102 2.47 -21.51 -3.38
N THR A 103 1.57 -22.05 -4.20
CA THR A 103 1.92 -23.11 -5.17
C THR A 103 2.93 -22.62 -6.21
N SER A 104 2.81 -21.38 -6.71
CA SER A 104 3.80 -20.76 -7.60
C SER A 104 5.17 -20.61 -6.93
N MET A 105 5.20 -20.17 -5.67
CA MET A 105 6.43 -20.01 -4.89
C MET A 105 7.12 -21.36 -4.64
N GLU A 106 6.36 -22.42 -4.38
CA GLU A 106 6.89 -23.76 -4.16
C GLU A 106 7.50 -24.35 -5.46
N SER A 107 6.87 -24.09 -6.61
CA SER A 107 7.45 -24.40 -7.92
C SER A 107 8.74 -23.62 -8.18
N MET A 108 8.78 -22.31 -7.89
CA MET A 108 9.99 -21.50 -8.00
C MET A 108 11.11 -22.01 -7.09
N LYS A 109 10.79 -22.42 -5.86
CA LYS A 109 11.75 -23.01 -4.92
C LYS A 109 12.39 -24.27 -5.50
N SER A 110 11.59 -25.19 -6.05
CA SER A 110 12.10 -26.39 -6.70
C SER A 110 13.02 -26.07 -7.89
N ASN A 111 12.65 -25.07 -8.71
CA ASN A 111 13.49 -24.62 -9.83
C ASN A 111 14.84 -24.04 -9.33
N VAL A 112 14.82 -23.25 -8.25
CA VAL A 112 16.04 -22.71 -7.64
C VAL A 112 16.92 -23.81 -7.09
N GLU A 113 16.35 -24.81 -6.41
CA GLU A 113 17.09 -25.98 -5.91
C GLU A 113 17.76 -26.75 -7.06
N ALA A 114 17.06 -26.96 -8.17
CA ALA A 114 17.63 -27.58 -9.37
C ALA A 114 18.78 -26.76 -9.96
N VAL A 115 18.65 -25.43 -10.02
CA VAL A 115 19.73 -24.54 -10.46
C VAL A 115 20.94 -24.62 -9.52
N VAL A 116 20.73 -24.65 -8.21
CA VAL A 116 21.81 -24.79 -7.22
C VAL A 116 22.57 -26.10 -7.41
N VAL A 117 21.86 -27.23 -7.61
CA VAL A 117 22.50 -28.52 -7.92
C VAL A 117 23.33 -28.43 -9.20
N ASN A 118 22.80 -27.84 -10.27
CA ASN A 118 23.52 -27.67 -11.53
C ASN A 118 24.74 -26.75 -11.42
N VAL A 119 24.67 -25.70 -10.59
CA VAL A 119 25.81 -24.81 -10.34
C VAL A 119 26.89 -25.53 -9.54
N ASN A 120 26.52 -26.35 -8.56
CA ASN A 120 27.46 -27.14 -7.78
C ASN A 120 28.16 -28.21 -8.62
N THR A 121 27.43 -28.93 -9.48
CA THR A 121 28.03 -29.91 -10.40
C THR A 121 28.98 -29.24 -11.39
N LEU A 122 28.62 -28.06 -11.91
CA LEU A 122 29.50 -27.26 -12.75
C LEU A 122 30.75 -26.80 -11.98
N ALA A 123 30.61 -26.31 -10.75
CA ALA A 123 31.73 -25.89 -9.91
C ALA A 123 32.70 -27.04 -9.60
N ASP A 124 32.19 -28.25 -9.37
CA ASP A 124 33.01 -29.45 -9.12
C ASP A 124 33.71 -29.94 -10.41
N SER A 125 33.08 -29.75 -11.58
CA SER A 125 33.74 -29.97 -12.88
C SER A 125 34.91 -28.99 -13.14
N TYR A 126 34.81 -27.75 -12.66
CA TYR A 126 35.89 -26.77 -12.73
C TYR A 126 37.02 -27.01 -11.72
N LYS A 127 36.76 -27.70 -10.59
CA LYS A 127 37.80 -28.10 -9.64
C LYS A 127 38.65 -29.27 -10.14
N THR A 128 38.08 -30.13 -10.99
CA THR A 128 38.77 -31.30 -11.59
C THR A 128 39.51 -30.95 -12.89
N SER A 129 39.12 -29.89 -13.59
CA SER A 129 39.85 -29.31 -14.72
C SER A 129 40.77 -28.18 -14.22
N GLY A 130 42.01 -28.54 -13.88
CA GLY A 130 42.95 -27.64 -13.20
C GLY A 130 43.22 -26.32 -13.93
N GLU A 131 43.28 -25.23 -13.16
CA GLU A 131 44.23 -24.12 -13.36
C GLU A 131 44.11 -23.10 -12.21
N SER A 132 45.17 -23.03 -11.40
CA SER A 132 45.30 -22.25 -10.17
C SER A 132 45.39 -20.72 -10.34
N SER A 133 44.99 -20.19 -11.52
CA SER A 133 45.02 -18.75 -11.82
C SER A 133 43.64 -18.06 -11.75
N LYS A 134 42.53 -18.81 -11.79
CA LYS A 134 41.15 -18.25 -11.82
C LYS A 134 40.50 -17.97 -10.45
N VAL A 135 41.07 -18.46 -9.35
CA VAL A 135 40.47 -18.39 -8.00
C VAL A 135 40.32 -16.94 -7.51
N ASN A 136 41.28 -16.08 -7.83
CA ASN A 136 41.24 -14.67 -7.40
C ASN A 136 40.14 -13.88 -8.13
N ALA A 137 39.88 -14.17 -9.41
CA ALA A 137 38.87 -13.46 -10.19
C ALA A 137 37.44 -13.85 -9.75
N THR A 138 37.18 -15.13 -9.50
CA THR A 138 35.87 -15.61 -9.03
C THR A 138 35.56 -15.13 -7.62
N GLN A 139 36.55 -15.12 -6.72
CA GLN A 139 36.39 -14.57 -5.36
C GLN A 139 36.10 -13.06 -5.39
N THR A 140 36.77 -12.31 -6.27
CA THR A 140 36.52 -10.87 -6.45
C THR A 140 35.11 -10.60 -6.98
N VAL A 141 34.64 -11.39 -7.96
CA VAL A 141 33.27 -11.26 -8.50
C VAL A 141 32.22 -11.61 -7.45
N ALA A 142 32.43 -12.65 -6.66
CA ALA A 142 31.52 -13.04 -5.58
C ALA A 142 31.46 -11.99 -4.46
N GLN A 143 32.57 -11.33 -4.15
CA GLN A 143 32.58 -10.25 -3.16
C GLN A 143 31.84 -9.00 -3.68
N HIS A 144 32.08 -8.62 -4.94
CA HIS A 144 31.38 -7.49 -5.56
C HIS A 144 29.86 -7.70 -5.66
N SER A 145 29.41 -8.94 -5.90
CA SER A 145 27.97 -9.23 -5.93
C SER A 145 27.32 -9.09 -4.54
N LYS A 146 28.00 -9.54 -3.48
CA LYS A 146 27.55 -9.36 -2.09
C LYS A 146 27.46 -7.89 -1.71
N ASP A 147 28.49 -7.09 -2.03
CA ASP A 147 28.50 -5.66 -1.73
C ASP A 147 27.44 -4.89 -2.52
N ASN A 148 27.20 -5.25 -3.79
CA ASN A 148 26.11 -4.63 -4.57
C ASN A 148 24.73 -4.94 -4.00
N THR A 149 24.52 -6.17 -3.53
CA THR A 149 23.26 -6.61 -2.90
C THR A 149 23.04 -5.85 -1.59
N TRP A 150 24.09 -5.74 -0.77
CA TRP A 150 24.08 -4.96 0.46
C TRP A 150 23.73 -3.49 0.22
N ASN A 151 24.46 -2.83 -0.70
CA ASN A 151 24.23 -1.42 -1.03
C ASN A 151 22.82 -1.17 -1.54
N THR A 152 22.28 -2.10 -2.35
CA THR A 152 20.91 -2.05 -2.84
C THR A 152 19.90 -2.16 -1.69
N GLY A 153 20.13 -3.07 -0.74
CA GLY A 153 19.29 -3.23 0.43
C GLY A 153 19.27 -1.99 1.33
N VAL A 154 20.45 -1.44 1.64
CA VAL A 154 20.58 -0.20 2.42
C VAL A 154 19.88 0.96 1.71
N ARG A 155 20.04 1.10 0.39
CA ARG A 155 19.39 2.16 -0.40
C ARG A 155 17.86 2.05 -0.38
N LYS A 156 17.32 0.85 -0.52
CA LYS A 156 15.86 0.61 -0.43
C LYS A 156 15.33 0.91 0.97
N CYS A 157 16.06 0.47 1.99
CA CYS A 157 15.68 0.68 3.39
C CYS A 157 15.75 2.18 3.76
N PHE A 158 16.78 2.90 3.30
CA PHE A 158 16.88 4.36 3.41
C PHE A 158 15.65 5.05 2.83
N LEU A 159 15.27 4.74 1.58
CA LEU A 159 14.08 5.32 0.95
C LEU A 159 12.80 5.01 1.74
N SER A 160 12.66 3.77 2.20
CA SER A 160 11.52 3.34 3.02
C SER A 160 11.43 4.11 4.35
N ALA A 161 12.56 4.28 5.05
CA ALA A 161 12.63 5.01 6.32
C ALA A 161 12.20 6.47 6.21
N ILE A 162 12.46 7.08 5.04
CA ILE A 162 12.05 8.45 4.74
C ILE A 162 10.66 8.56 4.11
N GLY A 163 9.95 7.43 3.95
CA GLY A 163 8.60 7.35 3.41
C GLY A 163 8.52 7.54 1.89
N ILE A 164 9.62 7.30 1.18
CA ILE A 164 9.68 7.37 -0.28
C ILE A 164 9.61 5.96 -0.87
N THR A 165 8.56 5.71 -1.65
CA THR A 165 8.36 4.40 -2.31
C THR A 165 9.10 4.26 -3.64
N LYS A 166 9.38 5.39 -4.32
CA LYS A 166 10.08 5.42 -5.61
C LYS A 166 11.19 6.45 -5.58
N ALA A 167 12.40 6.09 -6.04
CA ALA A 167 13.57 6.96 -5.99
C ALA A 167 13.34 8.34 -6.64
N ASN A 168 12.58 8.40 -7.74
CA ASN A 168 12.27 9.65 -8.43
C ASN A 168 11.42 10.64 -7.61
N MET A 169 10.71 10.17 -6.58
CA MET A 169 9.89 11.02 -5.69
C MET A 169 10.75 11.89 -4.77
N VAL A 170 12.05 11.61 -4.65
CA VAL A 170 13.01 12.47 -3.95
C VAL A 170 12.97 13.90 -4.50
N LYS A 171 12.72 14.08 -5.80
CA LYS A 171 12.68 15.41 -6.44
C LYS A 171 11.57 16.32 -5.91
N ILE A 172 10.45 15.74 -5.48
CA ILE A 172 9.29 16.44 -4.93
C ILE A 172 9.18 16.25 -3.42
N TYR A 173 10.27 15.83 -2.78
CA TYR A 173 10.34 15.63 -1.34
C TYR A 173 10.32 16.98 -0.61
N HIS A 174 9.39 17.14 0.33
CA HIS A 174 9.31 18.37 1.11
C HIS A 174 9.87 18.10 2.52
N PRO A 175 10.86 18.90 2.99
CA PRO A 175 11.24 18.89 4.40
C PRO A 175 10.01 19.24 5.26
N HIS A 176 10.01 18.83 6.53
CA HIS A 176 8.90 19.17 7.41
C HIS A 176 8.80 20.69 7.62
N GLU A 177 7.57 21.20 7.71
CA GLU A 177 7.28 22.64 7.95
C GLU A 177 7.83 23.15 9.29
N ASP A 178 7.95 22.27 10.28
CA ASP A 178 8.49 22.55 11.61
C ASP A 178 10.02 22.38 11.70
N GLY A 179 10.69 21.97 10.60
CA GLY A 179 12.12 21.70 10.55
C GLY A 179 12.57 20.44 11.29
N VAL A 180 11.64 19.61 11.78
CA VAL A 180 11.94 18.41 12.55
C VAL A 180 12.41 17.29 11.61
N GLN A 181 13.61 16.75 11.87
CA GLN A 181 14.20 15.69 11.03
C GLN A 181 13.71 14.28 11.41
N ILE A 182 12.99 14.10 12.51
CA ILE A 182 12.44 12.81 12.95
C ILE A 182 11.06 13.03 13.56
N ARG A 183 10.00 12.49 12.95
CA ARG A 183 8.63 12.61 13.46
C ARG A 183 7.97 11.23 13.52
N GLY A 184 7.68 10.76 14.73
CA GLY A 184 7.21 9.39 14.95
C GLY A 184 8.25 8.38 14.46
N ASN A 185 7.84 7.48 13.55
CA ASN A 185 8.72 6.47 12.96
C ASN A 185 9.35 6.91 11.62
N GLN A 186 9.09 8.14 11.16
CA GLN A 186 9.58 8.62 9.88
C GLN A 186 10.82 9.50 10.09
N ILE A 187 11.90 9.14 9.40
CA ILE A 187 13.13 9.93 9.37
C ILE A 187 13.05 10.87 8.17
N ARG A 188 13.36 12.15 8.34
CA ARG A 188 13.30 13.14 7.27
C ARG A 188 14.61 13.95 7.17
N PRO A 189 15.58 13.47 6.37
CA PRO A 189 16.78 14.22 6.07
C PRO A 189 16.45 15.53 5.36
N ASP A 190 17.18 16.59 5.70
CA ASP A 190 17.10 17.87 5.01
C ASP A 190 18.11 17.88 3.86
N PHE A 191 17.64 17.61 2.64
CA PHE A 191 18.46 17.61 1.43
C PHE A 191 18.94 19.02 0.99
N THR A 192 18.45 20.10 1.63
CA THR A 192 18.99 21.45 1.41
C THR A 192 20.29 21.67 2.16
N LYS A 193 20.51 20.93 3.27
CA LYS A 193 21.70 21.03 4.12
C LYS A 193 22.73 19.97 3.78
N ASP A 194 23.93 20.12 4.32
CA ASP A 194 25.00 19.15 4.14
C ASP A 194 24.91 18.00 5.17
N TRP A 195 25.70 16.94 4.96
CA TRP A 195 25.64 15.73 5.79
C TRP A 195 25.87 16.00 7.28
N ASN A 196 26.80 16.89 7.61
CA ASN A 196 27.15 17.20 9.00
C ASN A 196 25.99 17.90 9.73
N ASP A 197 25.26 18.77 9.03
CA ASP A 197 24.07 19.48 9.56
C ASP A 197 22.85 18.55 9.72
N ASN A 198 22.99 17.32 9.23
CA ASN A 198 22.00 16.25 9.21
C ASN A 198 22.39 15.10 10.17
N ALA A 199 23.42 15.27 11.00
CA ALA A 199 23.97 14.17 11.80
C ALA A 199 22.95 13.52 12.77
N CYS A 200 21.92 14.26 13.22
CA CYS A 200 21.00 13.78 14.25
C CYS A 200 20.10 12.62 13.81
N TRP A 201 19.88 12.40 12.51
CA TRP A 201 19.14 11.23 12.03
C TRP A 201 20.00 9.99 11.76
N GLY A 202 21.33 10.11 11.77
CA GLY A 202 22.26 9.03 11.40
C GLY A 202 22.08 7.76 12.24
N ALA A 203 22.10 7.89 13.57
CA ALA A 203 21.93 6.75 14.47
C ALA A 203 20.53 6.11 14.40
N PRO A 204 19.41 6.88 14.41
CA PRO A 204 18.08 6.35 14.16
C PRO A 204 17.96 5.58 12.83
N MET A 205 18.61 6.07 11.77
CA MET A 205 18.59 5.41 10.46
C MET A 205 19.38 4.11 10.45
N ILE A 206 20.55 4.07 11.09
CA ILE A 206 21.32 2.83 11.28
C ILE A 206 20.45 1.79 11.99
N ASN A 207 19.82 2.16 13.11
CA ASN A 207 18.95 1.24 13.86
C ASN A 207 17.78 0.75 13.00
N TYR A 208 17.13 1.64 12.24
CA TYR A 208 16.05 1.27 11.34
C TYR A 208 16.52 0.25 10.29
N ILE A 209 17.71 0.46 9.70
CA ILE A 209 18.29 -0.44 8.71
C ILE A 209 18.58 -1.80 9.32
N CYS A 210 19.25 -1.88 10.47
CA CYS A 210 19.54 -3.14 11.14
C CYS A 210 18.28 -3.98 11.38
N GLN A 211 17.17 -3.33 11.73
CA GLN A 211 15.89 -4.00 12.01
C GLN A 211 15.05 -4.35 10.77
N ASN A 212 15.18 -3.60 9.67
CA ASN A 212 14.23 -3.67 8.56
C ASN A 212 14.87 -3.94 7.19
N VAL A 213 16.20 -3.99 7.05
CA VAL A 213 16.86 -4.16 5.74
C VAL A 213 16.41 -5.42 5.00
N ARG A 214 16.15 -6.52 5.72
CA ARG A 214 15.62 -7.77 5.13
C ARG A 214 14.15 -7.67 4.73
N LYS A 215 13.35 -6.81 5.38
CA LYS A 215 11.98 -6.51 4.93
C LYS A 215 12.00 -5.67 3.65
N CYS A 216 12.90 -4.70 3.57
CA CYS A 216 13.07 -3.84 2.39
C CYS A 216 13.74 -4.56 1.21
N HIS A 217 14.58 -5.56 1.49
CA HIS A 217 15.27 -6.37 0.49
C HIS A 217 15.43 -7.84 0.96
N PRO A 218 14.43 -8.70 0.72
CA PRO A 218 14.40 -10.09 1.22
C PRO A 218 15.53 -11.00 0.75
N VAL A 219 16.26 -10.60 -0.30
CA VAL A 219 17.39 -11.35 -0.87
C VAL A 219 18.62 -11.32 0.05
N LEU A 220 18.68 -10.42 1.02
CA LEU A 220 19.80 -10.35 1.97
C LEU A 220 19.77 -11.51 2.96
N SER A 221 20.88 -12.23 3.05
CA SER A 221 21.10 -13.24 4.09
C SER A 221 21.36 -12.60 5.44
N GLU A 222 20.99 -13.31 6.51
CA GLU A 222 21.19 -12.86 7.89
C GLU A 222 22.68 -12.72 8.25
N GLU A 223 23.50 -13.68 7.79
CA GLU A 223 24.96 -13.65 7.95
C GLU A 223 25.57 -12.37 7.36
N LEU A 224 25.10 -11.93 6.18
CA LEU A 224 25.60 -10.73 5.55
C LEU A 224 25.23 -9.49 6.36
N VAL A 225 24.01 -9.41 6.89
CA VAL A 225 23.58 -8.30 7.76
C VAL A 225 24.43 -8.25 9.04
N ASN A 226 24.62 -9.40 9.69
CA ASN A 226 25.39 -9.49 10.95
C ASN A 226 26.89 -9.22 10.77
N SER A 227 27.42 -9.42 9.56
CA SER A 227 28.82 -9.12 9.23
C SER A 227 29.13 -7.63 9.07
N LYS A 228 28.10 -6.77 8.95
CA LYS A 228 28.26 -5.35 8.65
C LYS A 228 28.27 -4.54 9.93
N THR A 229 29.20 -3.61 10.02
CA THR A 229 29.33 -2.69 11.15
C THR A 229 28.48 -1.43 10.94
N ASP A 230 28.20 -0.71 12.02
CA ASP A 230 27.54 0.59 11.96
C ASP A 230 28.28 1.57 11.04
N ASN A 231 29.63 1.50 11.02
CA ASN A 231 30.46 2.31 10.13
C ASN A 231 30.24 1.96 8.64
N ASP A 232 30.05 0.68 8.31
CA ASP A 232 29.74 0.26 6.95
C ASP A 232 28.38 0.80 6.50
N ILE A 233 27.39 0.74 7.39
CA ILE A 233 26.05 1.29 7.17
C ILE A 233 26.14 2.80 6.97
N LEU A 234 26.86 3.50 7.86
CA LEU A 234 27.01 4.95 7.81
C LEU A 234 27.69 5.42 6.50
N LYS A 235 28.70 4.69 6.03
CA LYS A 235 29.34 4.96 4.74
C LYS A 235 28.36 4.82 3.58
N CYS A 236 27.57 3.75 3.56
CA CYS A 236 26.53 3.54 2.54
C CYS A 236 25.44 4.61 2.60
N LEU A 237 25.05 5.03 3.81
CA LEU A 237 24.10 6.11 4.03
C LEU A 237 24.61 7.45 3.51
N HIS A 238 25.89 7.75 3.75
CA HIS A 238 26.52 8.96 3.24
C HIS A 238 26.51 9.02 1.70
N GLU A 239 26.83 7.90 1.03
CA GLU A 239 26.77 7.81 -0.43
C GLU A 239 25.33 7.97 -0.96
N ASN A 240 24.35 7.33 -0.31
CA ASN A 240 22.95 7.46 -0.67
C ASN A 240 22.44 8.89 -0.48
N PHE A 241 22.73 9.51 0.66
CA PHE A 241 22.36 10.90 0.94
C PHE A 241 22.95 11.82 -0.12
N LYS A 242 24.27 11.74 -0.38
CA LYS A 242 24.92 12.54 -1.42
C LYS A 242 24.25 12.38 -2.79
N HIS A 243 23.90 11.16 -3.17
CA HIS A 243 23.22 10.90 -4.43
C HIS A 243 21.84 11.59 -4.50
N TYR A 244 21.00 11.39 -3.48
CA TYR A 244 19.64 11.95 -3.44
C TYR A 244 19.60 13.46 -3.22
N THR A 245 20.53 14.00 -2.45
CA THR A 245 20.77 15.43 -2.32
C THR A 245 21.04 16.06 -3.68
N ASN A 246 21.88 15.45 -4.52
CA ASN A 246 22.14 15.96 -5.87
C ASN A 246 20.88 15.91 -6.75
N GLU A 247 20.08 14.84 -6.68
CA GLU A 247 18.84 14.74 -7.45
C GLU A 247 17.80 15.79 -7.01
N TYR A 248 17.64 15.96 -5.70
CA TYR A 248 16.73 16.96 -5.11
C TYR A 248 17.14 18.37 -5.51
N ARG A 249 18.40 18.74 -5.28
CA ARG A 249 18.93 20.07 -5.58
C ARG A 249 18.85 20.41 -7.06
N SER A 250 19.17 19.45 -7.93
CA SER A 250 19.07 19.63 -9.39
C SER A 250 17.64 19.87 -9.87
N ALA A 251 16.64 19.25 -9.22
CA ALA A 251 15.24 19.43 -9.56
C ALA A 251 14.64 20.74 -9.03
N ASN A 252 15.13 21.22 -7.88
CA ASN A 252 14.57 22.38 -7.17
C ASN A 252 15.42 23.66 -7.29
N GLY A 253 16.49 23.66 -8.07
CA GLY A 253 17.35 24.83 -8.27
C GLY A 253 18.13 25.26 -7.03
N VAL A 254 18.27 24.39 -6.03
CA VAL A 254 18.95 24.68 -4.76
C VAL A 254 20.45 24.47 -4.94
N SER A 255 21.22 25.55 -5.05
CA SER A 255 22.69 25.49 -5.09
C SER A 255 23.26 25.86 -3.73
N LEU A 256 23.97 24.92 -3.08
CA LEU A 256 24.91 25.27 -2.04
C LEU A 256 26.11 25.91 -2.74
N THR A 257 26.35 27.19 -2.48
CA THR A 257 27.56 27.90 -2.89
C THR A 257 28.77 27.34 -2.13
N THR A 258 29.15 26.09 -2.42
CA THR A 258 30.49 25.60 -2.16
C THR A 258 31.30 25.83 -3.43
N ALA A 259 32.41 26.54 -3.24
CA ALA A 259 33.24 27.09 -4.30
C ALA A 259 33.51 26.11 -5.46
N LYS A 260 33.20 26.57 -6.68
CA LYS A 260 33.74 26.16 -7.99
C LYS A 260 34.74 24.99 -7.93
N ALA A 261 34.24 23.78 -8.17
CA ALA A 261 34.99 22.77 -8.90
C ALA A 261 34.18 22.44 -10.15
N ARG A 262 34.60 22.99 -11.30
CA ARG A 262 34.16 22.51 -12.61
C ARG A 262 34.32 20.99 -12.59
N SER A 263 33.20 20.26 -12.58
CA SER A 263 33.24 18.80 -12.59
C SER A 263 33.97 18.37 -13.85
N LYS A 264 35.20 17.86 -13.69
CA LYS A 264 35.86 17.15 -14.78
C LYS A 264 34.90 16.03 -15.21
N PRO A 265 34.65 15.84 -16.52
CA PRO A 265 33.81 14.76 -16.98
C PRO A 265 34.32 13.44 -16.40
N ASN A 266 33.41 12.69 -15.78
CA ASN A 266 33.70 11.44 -15.10
C ASN A 266 34.50 10.52 -16.04
N ALA A 267 35.74 10.16 -15.67
CA ALA A 267 36.65 9.39 -16.53
C ALA A 267 36.03 8.06 -16.99
N GLN A 268 35.14 7.46 -16.20
CA GLN A 268 34.38 6.28 -16.60
C GLN A 268 33.36 6.56 -17.71
N HIS A 269 32.72 7.73 -17.71
CA HIS A 269 31.81 8.14 -18.77
C HIS A 269 32.57 8.38 -20.08
N VAL A 270 33.73 9.03 -20.00
CA VAL A 270 34.63 9.25 -21.16
C VAL A 270 35.13 7.91 -21.72
N HIS A 271 35.54 6.97 -20.87
CA HIS A 271 35.94 5.63 -21.33
C HIS A 271 34.79 4.82 -21.93
N ARG A 272 33.56 4.95 -21.40
CA ARG A 272 32.37 4.30 -21.99
C ARG A 272 32.03 4.86 -23.36
N GLU A 273 32.03 6.19 -23.50
CA GLU A 273 31.83 6.89 -24.76
C GLU A 273 32.92 6.51 -25.78
N ALA A 274 34.19 6.50 -25.38
CA ALA A 274 35.31 6.09 -26.24
C ALA A 274 35.20 4.62 -26.68
N ARG A 275 34.80 3.70 -25.80
CA ARG A 275 34.53 2.29 -26.17
C ARG A 275 33.35 2.15 -27.12
N LYS A 276 32.29 2.95 -26.95
CA LYS A 276 31.15 2.96 -27.88
C LYS A 276 31.58 3.44 -29.27
N ARG A 277 32.34 4.55 -29.34
CA ARG A 277 32.86 5.08 -30.61
C ARG A 277 33.81 4.10 -31.30
N SER A 278 34.74 3.50 -30.56
CA SER A 278 35.66 2.48 -31.11
C SER A 278 34.93 1.24 -31.64
N LYS A 279 33.85 0.79 -30.98
CA LYS A 279 33.00 -0.29 -31.51
C LYS A 279 32.28 0.13 -32.78
N LEU A 280 31.77 1.36 -32.85
CA LEU A 280 31.07 1.89 -34.01
C LEU A 280 32.00 2.05 -35.21
N GLU A 281 33.23 2.53 -35.00
CA GLU A 281 34.28 2.58 -36.02
C GLU A 281 34.69 1.18 -36.50
N LYS A 282 34.82 0.19 -35.60
CA LYS A 282 35.06 -1.20 -36.02
C LYS A 282 33.90 -1.77 -36.85
N CYS A 283 32.66 -1.48 -36.50
CA CYS A 283 31.49 -1.91 -37.29
C CYS A 283 31.42 -1.21 -38.65
N LEU A 284 31.85 0.05 -38.75
CA LEU A 284 31.94 0.79 -40.02
C LEU A 284 33.11 0.31 -40.89
N ALA A 285 34.25 -0.04 -40.29
CA ALA A 285 35.41 -0.59 -40.99
C ALA A 285 35.14 -1.97 -41.61
N VAL A 286 34.33 -2.81 -40.96
CA VAL A 286 33.90 -4.12 -41.50
C VAL A 286 32.95 -3.97 -42.70
N ARG A 287 32.37 -2.79 -42.92
CA ARG A 287 31.49 -2.49 -44.05
C ARG A 287 32.22 -1.86 -45.26
N GLY A 288 33.55 -1.73 -45.19
CA GLY A 288 34.37 -1.07 -46.21
C GLY A 288 34.55 -1.83 -47.52
N ASP A 289 34.35 -3.15 -47.54
CA ASP A 289 34.70 -3.99 -48.70
C ASP A 289 33.51 -4.53 -49.50
N SER A 290 32.29 -4.05 -49.25
CA SER A 290 31.12 -4.41 -50.07
C SER A 290 30.74 -3.28 -51.03
N GLN A 291 31.64 -3.01 -51.96
CA GLN A 291 31.49 -2.03 -53.06
C GLN A 291 30.45 -2.41 -54.14
N LEU A 292 29.49 -3.30 -53.86
CA LEU A 292 28.55 -3.78 -54.88
C LEU A 292 27.06 -3.50 -54.63
N ILE A 293 26.70 -2.79 -53.55
CA ILE A 293 25.28 -2.50 -53.24
C ILE A 293 25.03 -0.98 -53.08
N SER A 294 25.51 -0.16 -54.02
CA SER A 294 25.40 1.32 -53.91
C SER A 294 24.59 2.02 -55.02
N ALA A 295 24.26 1.37 -56.14
CA ALA A 295 23.50 2.04 -57.20
C ALA A 295 21.99 1.69 -57.21
N ALA A 296 21.63 0.42 -57.01
CA ALA A 296 20.24 -0.03 -57.16
C ALA A 296 19.31 0.41 -56.02
N TRP A 297 19.83 0.56 -54.80
CA TRP A 297 19.02 0.96 -53.63
C TRP A 297 18.64 2.44 -53.62
N ASN A 298 19.46 3.30 -54.24
CA ASN A 298 19.17 4.73 -54.31
C ASN A 298 18.09 5.09 -55.36
N TYR A 299 17.82 4.20 -56.32
CA TYR A 299 16.78 4.41 -57.33
C TYR A 299 15.36 4.08 -56.83
N ALA A 300 15.23 3.21 -55.82
CA ALA A 300 13.93 2.78 -55.30
C ALA A 300 13.24 3.83 -54.39
N PHE A 301 13.97 4.85 -53.94
CA PHE A 301 13.46 5.90 -53.05
C PHE A 301 13.51 7.31 -53.66
N MET A 302 13.81 7.41 -54.96
CA MET A 302 13.78 8.66 -55.72
C MET A 302 12.99 8.47 -57.02
N LEU A 303 11.69 8.24 -56.89
CA LEU A 303 10.72 8.66 -57.89
C LEU A 303 9.59 9.41 -57.17
N PRO A 304 9.06 10.49 -57.77
CA PRO A 304 8.19 11.47 -57.13
C PRO A 304 6.82 10.91 -56.70
#